data_AF-A0A960BLJ3-F1
#
_entry.id   AF-A0A960BLJ3-F1
#
_cell.length_a   1.000
_cell.length_b   1.000
_cell.length_c   1.000
_cell.angle_alpha   90.00
_cell.angle_beta   90.00
_cell.angle_gamma   90.00
#
_symmetry.space_group_name_H-M   'P 1'
#
loop_
_entity.id
_entity.type
_entity.pdbx_description
1 polymer ?
#
loop_
_entity_poly.entity_id
_entity_poly.type
_entity_poly.pdbx_seq_one_letter_code
_entity_poly.pdbx_strand_id
1 'polypeptide(L)'
;MAYVVLSVALVSVVVALVFVVSSNLGRRRLPPAPTPIANPLPPKETPREILDRRFAAGEIDLEEYAEKRAAIEESRLPRMPRSGDSGADEDTER
;
A
#
# COMPACT_ATOMS: atom_id res chain seq x y z
N MET A 1 -25.66 -5.42 25.65
CA MET A 1 -26.17 -4.40 24.71
C MET A 1 -25.49 -3.04 24.90
N ALA A 2 -25.59 -2.39 26.07
CA ALA A 2 -24.95 -1.09 26.31
C ALA A 2 -23.43 -1.07 26.04
N TYR A 3 -22.70 -2.10 26.47
CA TYR A 3 -21.26 -2.24 26.20
C TYR A 3 -20.92 -2.37 24.71
N VAL A 4 -21.77 -3.06 23.94
CA VAL A 4 -21.59 -3.24 22.49
C VAL A 4 -21.85 -1.94 21.75
N VAL A 5 -22.88 -1.18 22.16
CA VAL A 5 -23.15 0.14 21.58
C VAL A 5 -22.01 1.11 21.90
N LEU A 6 -21.46 1.05 23.11
CA LEU A 6 -20.37 1.91 23.56
C LEU A 6 -19.06 1.58 22.84
N SER A 7 -18.75 0.29 22.62
CA SER A 7 -17.58 -0.12 21.86
C SER A 7 -17.69 0.28 20.39
N VAL A 8 -18.85 0.08 19.76
CA VAL A 8 -19.09 0.48 18.36
C VAL A 8 -18.97 2.00 18.20
N ALA A 9 -19.56 2.78 19.10
CA ALA A 9 -19.46 4.24 19.09
C ALA A 9 -18.01 4.72 19.28
N LEU A 10 -17.24 4.06 20.15
CA LEU A 10 -15.84 4.43 20.37
C LEU A 10 -14.98 4.12 19.15
N VAL A 11 -15.16 2.94 18.54
CA VAL A 11 -14.44 2.55 17.33
C VAL A 11 -14.77 3.49 16.18
N SER A 12 -16.04 3.85 15.97
CA SER A 12 -16.43 4.77 14.90
C SER A 12 -15.82 6.18 15.07
N VAL A 13 -15.77 6.68 16.30
CA VAL A 13 -15.13 7.97 16.63
C VAL A 13 -13.62 7.92 16.34
N VAL A 14 -12.94 6.85 16.73
CA VAL A 14 -11.50 6.68 16.46
C VAL A 14 -11.23 6.64 14.96
N VAL A 15 -12.04 5.89 14.19
CA VAL A 15 -11.92 5.83 12.73
C VAL A 15 -12.14 7.19 12.09
N ALA A 16 -13.18 7.93 12.50
CA ALA A 16 -13.45 9.27 12.02
C ALA A 16 -12.31 10.25 12.35
N LEU A 17 -11.71 10.14 13.53
CA LEU A 17 -10.58 10.98 13.93
C LEU A 17 -9.34 10.70 13.07
N VAL A 18 -9.02 9.42 12.86
CA VAL A 18 -7.89 9.02 11.99
C VAL A 18 -8.14 9.49 10.56
N PHE A 19 -9.37 9.40 10.05
CA PHE A 19 -9.76 9.92 8.73
C PHE A 19 -9.52 11.44 8.60
N VAL A 20 -9.92 12.23 9.60
CA VAL A 20 -9.72 13.69 9.59
C VAL A 20 -8.23 14.06 9.63
N VAL A 21 -7.43 13.37 10.45
CA VAL A 21 -5.99 13.64 10.57
C VAL A 21 -5.24 13.24 9.29
N SER A 22 -5.52 12.06 8.75
CA SER A 22 -4.88 11.55 7.53
C SER A 22 -5.26 12.36 6.28
N SER A 23 -6.53 12.77 6.15
CA SER A 23 -6.98 13.63 5.05
C SER A 23 -6.36 15.03 5.08
N ASN A 24 -6.09 15.59 6.26
CA ASN A 24 -5.41 16.87 6.38
C ASN A 24 -3.90 16.80 6.04
N LEU A 25 -3.26 15.64 6.22
CA LEU A 25 -1.85 15.44 5.85
C LEU A 25 -1.66 15.18 4.35
N GLY A 26 -2.60 14.51 3.68
CA GLY A 26 -2.55 14.24 2.23
C GLY A 26 -2.72 15.48 1.34
N ARG A 27 -3.36 16.54 1.84
CA ARG A 27 -3.61 17.78 1.06
C ARG A 27 -2.39 18.72 0.94
N ARG A 28 -1.26 18.44 1.61
CA ARG A 28 -0.09 19.34 1.64
C ARG A 28 1.01 19.05 0.61
N ARG A 29 0.81 18.14 -0.36
CA ARG A 29 1.80 17.90 -1.43
C ARG A 29 1.19 17.93 -2.83
N LEU A 30 0.72 19.11 -3.23
CA LEU A 30 0.64 19.47 -4.65
C LEU A 30 1.61 20.64 -4.88
N PRO A 31 2.80 20.41 -5.45
CA PRO A 31 3.54 21.50 -6.08
C PRO A 31 2.75 21.95 -7.32
N PRO A 32 2.47 23.25 -7.51
CA PRO A 32 1.96 23.73 -8.78
C PRO A 32 3.12 23.64 -9.80
N ALA A 33 3.07 22.66 -10.70
CA ALA A 33 3.99 22.60 -11.82
C ALA A 33 3.44 23.49 -12.96
N PRO A 34 4.20 24.50 -13.42
CA PRO A 34 3.85 25.26 -14.61
C PRO A 34 4.40 24.52 -15.84
N THR A 35 3.54 24.13 -16.79
CA THR A 35 3.70 24.33 -18.24
C THR A 35 2.61 23.58 -19.04
N PRO A 36 2.09 24.18 -20.12
CA PRO A 36 1.10 23.56 -20.98
C PRO A 36 1.76 22.66 -22.05
N ILE A 37 0.96 21.77 -22.64
CA ILE A 37 1.24 20.88 -23.80
C ILE A 37 1.75 19.48 -23.44
N ALA A 38 0.82 18.64 -22.99
CA ALA A 38 0.67 17.23 -23.40
C ALA A 38 -0.63 16.76 -22.75
N ASN A 39 -1.45 15.96 -23.45
CA ASN A 39 -2.62 15.31 -22.85
C ASN A 39 -2.23 14.75 -21.46
N PRO A 40 -2.87 15.18 -20.36
CA PRO A 40 -2.59 14.56 -19.07
C PRO A 40 -3.13 13.14 -19.16
N LEU A 41 -2.25 12.16 -19.39
CA LEU A 41 -2.58 10.80 -18.98
C LEU A 41 -2.93 10.91 -17.50
N PRO A 42 -4.10 10.40 -17.07
CA PRO A 42 -4.43 10.39 -15.65
C PRO A 42 -3.24 9.79 -14.89
N PRO A 43 -2.83 10.38 -13.75
CA PRO A 43 -1.71 9.88 -12.98
C PRO A 43 -1.91 8.37 -12.81
N LYS A 44 -0.95 7.57 -13.31
CA LYS A 44 -1.04 6.12 -13.22
C LYS A 44 -0.89 5.77 -11.75
N GLU A 45 -2.01 5.69 -11.03
CA GLU A 45 -2.06 5.35 -9.62
C GLU A 45 -1.24 4.08 -9.39
N THR A 46 -0.32 4.13 -8.43
CA THR A 46 0.46 2.95 -8.08
C THR A 46 -0.48 1.90 -7.46
N PRO A 47 -0.19 0.59 -7.60
CA PRO A 47 -1.02 -0.46 -7.01
C PRO A 47 -1.31 -0.25 -5.51
N ARG A 48 -0.34 0.34 -4.79
CA ARG A 48 -0.47 0.71 -3.38
C ARG A 48 -1.43 1.87 -3.14
N GLU A 49 -1.38 2.91 -3.96
CA GLU A 49 -2.32 4.04 -3.86
C GLU A 49 -3.77 3.61 -4.12
N ILE A 50 -3.99 2.66 -5.03
CA ILE A 50 -5.33 2.09 -5.27
C ILE A 50 -5.82 1.35 -4.03
N LEU A 51 -4.95 0.55 -3.37
CA LEU A 51 -5.28 -0.14 -2.13
C LEU A 51 -5.58 0.82 -0.98
N ASP A 52 -4.72 1.82 -0.79
CA ASP A 52 -4.88 2.84 0.25
C ASP A 52 -6.19 3.61 0.03
N ARG A 53 -6.52 3.94 -1.23
CA ARG A 53 -7.79 4.58 -1.60
C ARG A 53 -9.00 3.69 -1.30
N ARG A 54 -8.95 2.40 -1.64
CA ARG A 54 -10.07 1.47 -1.42
C ARG A 54 -10.31 1.19 0.06
N PHE A 55 -9.24 1.06 0.83
CA PHE A 55 -9.33 0.93 2.29
C PHE A 55 -9.91 2.20 2.91
N ALA A 56 -9.45 3.38 2.46
CA ALA A 56 -9.99 4.66 2.91
C ALA A 56 -11.46 4.89 2.50
N ALA A 57 -11.88 4.33 1.36
CA ALA A 57 -13.27 4.35 0.90
C ALA A 57 -14.16 3.33 1.63
N GLY A 58 -13.57 2.40 2.41
CA GLY A 58 -14.29 1.30 3.05
C GLY A 58 -14.77 0.23 2.07
N GLU A 59 -14.20 0.19 0.86
CA GLU A 59 -14.49 -0.86 -0.13
C GLU A 59 -13.82 -2.20 0.25
N ILE A 60 -12.80 -2.15 1.12
CA ILE A 60 -12.09 -3.31 1.65
C ILE A 60 -11.87 -3.13 3.16
N ASP A 61 -11.84 -4.24 3.88
CA ASP A 61 -11.56 -4.24 5.32
C ASP A 61 -10.05 -4.28 5.63
N LEU A 62 -9.73 -4.29 6.94
CA LEU A 62 -8.34 -4.28 7.41
C LEU A 62 -7.58 -5.57 7.08
N GLU A 63 -8.26 -6.71 7.12
CA GLU A 63 -7.67 -8.03 6.90
C GLU A 63 -7.30 -8.16 5.41
N GLU A 64 -8.26 -7.82 4.53
CA GLU A 64 -8.06 -7.78 3.09
C GLU A 64 -6.99 -6.75 2.65
N TYR A 65 -6.93 -5.59 3.31
CA TYR A 65 -5.89 -4.59 3.08
C TYR A 65 -4.49 -5.14 3.45
N ALA A 66 -4.37 -5.80 4.60
CA ALA A 66 -3.09 -6.34 5.08
C ALA A 66 -2.55 -7.44 4.15
N GLU A 67 -3.41 -8.37 3.72
CA GLU A 67 -3.06 -9.43 2.77
C GLU A 67 -2.54 -8.88 1.45
N LYS A 68 -3.30 -7.95 0.85
CA LYS A 68 -2.97 -7.38 -0.46
C LYS A 68 -1.71 -6.51 -0.41
N ARG A 69 -1.48 -5.81 0.71
CA ARG A 69 -0.25 -5.03 0.92
C ARG A 69 0.99 -5.93 0.99
N ALA A 70 0.88 -7.10 1.63
CA ALA A 70 1.98 -8.06 1.71
C ALA A 70 2.33 -8.64 0.31
N ALA A 71 1.32 -9.00 -0.48
CA ALA A 71 1.53 -9.50 -1.84
C ALA A 71 2.23 -8.47 -2.76
N ILE A 72 1.89 -7.18 -2.63
CA ILE A 72 2.57 -6.12 -3.38
C ILE A 72 4.03 -5.98 -2.97
N GLU A 73 4.32 -6.03 -1.67
CA GLU A 73 5.70 -5.92 -1.17
C GLU A 73 6.55 -7.11 -1.65
N GLU A 74 6.01 -8.33 -1.61
CA GLU A 74 6.67 -9.54 -2.13
C GLU A 74 6.97 -9.43 -3.63
N SER A 75 6.01 -8.92 -4.42
CA SER A 75 6.20 -8.71 -5.86
C SER A 75 7.24 -7.63 -6.21
N ARG A 76 7.52 -6.73 -5.25
CA ARG A 76 8.48 -5.64 -5.41
C ARG A 76 9.90 -6.05 -5.02
N LEU A 77 10.05 -7.07 -4.18
CA LEU A 77 11.36 -7.66 -3.93
C LEU A 77 11.87 -8.24 -5.26
N PRO A 78 13.08 -7.87 -5.70
CA PRO A 78 13.68 -8.53 -6.84
C PRO A 78 13.76 -10.01 -6.48
N ARG A 79 13.27 -10.90 -7.36
CA ARG A 79 13.55 -12.34 -7.27
C ARG A 79 15.07 -12.47 -7.26
N MET A 80 15.68 -12.46 -6.07
CA MET A 80 17.07 -12.80 -5.97
C MET A 80 17.16 -14.25 -6.43
N PRO A 81 17.96 -14.54 -7.48
CA PRO A 81 18.22 -15.90 -7.85
C PRO A 81 18.77 -16.58 -6.61
N ARG A 82 18.19 -17.74 -6.28
CA ARG A 82 18.70 -18.62 -5.24
C ARG A 82 20.14 -18.93 -5.64
N SER A 83 21.10 -18.24 -5.02
CA SER A 83 22.53 -18.46 -5.17
C SER A 83 22.86 -19.80 -4.50
N GLY A 84 22.44 -20.87 -5.17
CA GLY A 84 22.73 -22.27 -4.89
C GLY A 84 23.17 -23.02 -6.15
N ASP A 85 23.46 -22.28 -7.23
CA ASP A 85 24.17 -22.75 -8.41
C ASP A 85 25.62 -22.21 -8.33
N SER A 86 26.35 -22.64 -7.31
CA SER A 86 27.80 -22.56 -7.34
C SER A 86 28.23 -23.96 -7.75
N GLY A 87 28.49 -24.12 -9.04
CA GLY A 87 29.32 -25.20 -9.53
C GLY A 87 30.58 -25.25 -8.68
N ALA A 88 30.64 -26.25 -7.80
CA ALA A 88 31.91 -26.89 -7.53
C ALA A 88 32.02 -27.91 -8.65
N ASP A 89 32.49 -27.41 -9.79
CA ASP A 89 33.11 -28.21 -10.81
C ASP A 89 34.24 -28.97 -10.10
N GLU A 90 33.94 -30.20 -9.70
CA GLU A 90 34.90 -31.16 -9.18
C GLU A 90 35.68 -31.73 -10.38
N ASP A 91 36.28 -30.82 -11.14
CA ASP A 91 37.26 -31.09 -12.18
C ASP A 91 38.64 -30.89 -11.54
N THR A 92 39.02 -31.87 -10.71
CA THR A 92 40.42 -32.03 -10.30
C THR A 92 40.96 -33.22 -11.05
N GLU A 93 41.53 -32.92 -12.22
CA GLU A 93 42.52 -33.73 -12.91
C GLU A 93 43.48 -34.42 -11.93
N ARG A 94 43.54 -35.75 -11.96
CA ARG A 94 44.80 -36.49 -11.82
C ARG A 94 44.73 -37.91 -12.36
#